data_AF-A0A4Y6UPM0-F1
#
_entry.id   AF-A0A4Y6UPM0-F1
#
_cell.length_a   1.000
_cell.length_b   1.000
_cell.length_c   1.000
_cell.angle_alpha   90.00
_cell.angle_beta   90.00
_cell.angle_gamma   90.00
#
_symmetry.space_group_name_H-M   'P 1'
#
loop_
_entity.id
_entity.type
_entity.pdbx_description
1 polymer ?
#
loop_
_entity_poly.entity_id
_entity_poly.type
_entity_poly.pdbx_seq_one_letter_code
_entity_poly.pdbx_strand_id
1 'polypeptide(L)'
;MLRSDIPEILFSCIKEDDPYRASKVFQIERWCYASWRLHQRSGRKGHNFLARVLSSEDCWKEIDGLHGVKLDRQMVGKKLIAPDSGNLFDKYDIACKCCLEEDIIALFEERKKGLSA
;
A
#
# COMPACT_ATOMS: atom_id res chain seq x y z
N MET A 1 14.12 12.46 -8.02
CA MET A 1 12.68 12.59 -7.71
C MET A 1 12.58 13.42 -6.45
N LEU A 2 11.74 14.46 -6.46
CA LEU A 2 11.59 15.36 -5.32
C LEU A 2 10.36 14.93 -4.52
N ARG A 3 10.39 15.14 -3.19
CA ARG A 3 9.28 14.82 -2.30
C ARG A 3 7.95 15.49 -2.71
N SER A 4 8.00 16.59 -3.46
CA SER A 4 6.85 17.28 -4.06
C SER A 4 6.03 16.42 -5.04
N ASP A 5 6.62 15.34 -5.54
CA ASP A 5 6.00 14.45 -6.52
C ASP A 5 5.05 13.42 -5.87
N ILE A 6 5.05 13.32 -4.53
CA ILE A 6 4.20 12.42 -3.75
C ILE A 6 3.07 13.23 -3.10
N PRO A 7 1.80 12.82 -3.24
CA PRO A 7 0.67 13.50 -2.61
C PRO A 7 0.83 13.64 -1.09
N GLU A 8 0.72 14.86 -0.57
CA GLU A 8 0.90 15.15 0.86
C GLU A 8 -0.02 14.35 1.78
N ILE A 9 -1.23 14.01 1.30
CA ILE A 9 -2.22 13.21 2.02
C ILE A 9 -1.71 11.80 2.40
N LEU A 10 -0.70 11.28 1.69
CA LEU A 10 -0.09 10.00 2.04
C LEU A 10 0.79 10.11 3.29
N PHE A 11 1.26 11.30 3.65
CA PHE A 11 2.03 11.54 4.86
C PHE A 11 1.16 11.96 6.05
N SER A 12 -0.02 12.54 5.80
CA SER A 12 -0.95 12.95 6.86
C SER A 12 -1.53 11.79 7.66
N CYS A 13 -1.32 10.55 7.22
CA CYS A 13 -1.73 9.36 7.95
C CYS A 13 -0.87 9.06 9.19
N ILE A 14 0.31 9.67 9.31
CA ILE A 14 1.21 9.52 10.45
C ILE A 14 1.01 10.69 11.41
N LYS A 15 0.64 10.39 12.65
CA LYS A 15 0.42 11.41 13.69
C LYS A 15 1.72 12.12 14.05
N GLU A 16 1.64 13.37 14.50
CA GLU A 16 2.81 14.15 14.89
C GLU A 16 3.54 13.59 16.10
N ASP A 17 2.81 12.96 17.02
CA ASP A 17 3.28 12.34 18.25
C ASP A 17 3.70 10.86 18.08
N ASP A 18 3.65 10.31 16.86
CA ASP A 18 4.09 8.93 16.61
C ASP A 18 5.60 8.80 16.91
N PRO A 19 6.01 7.88 17.81
CA PRO A 19 7.41 7.74 18.23
C PRO A 19 8.34 7.34 17.07
N TYR A 20 7.78 6.76 16.00
CA TYR A 20 8.49 6.35 14.80
C TYR A 20 8.19 7.23 13.59
N ARG A 21 7.62 8.43 13.77
CA ARG A 21 7.14 9.31 12.69
C ARG A 21 8.15 9.48 11.55
N ALA A 22 9.40 9.84 11.87
CA ALA A 22 10.43 10.05 10.86
C ALA A 22 10.70 8.78 10.04
N SER A 23 10.80 7.62 10.72
CA SER A 23 10.98 6.31 10.09
C SER A 23 9.78 5.92 9.21
N LYS A 24 8.54 6.12 9.69
CA LYS A 24 7.33 5.80 8.92
C LYS A 24 7.21 6.69 7.67
N VAL A 25 7.42 8.00 7.81
CA VAL A 25 7.40 8.96 6.68
C VAL A 25 8.42 8.58 5.61
N PHE A 26 9.65 8.28 6.00
CA PHE A 26 10.71 7.87 5.07
C PHE A 26 10.36 6.56 4.33
N GLN A 27 9.77 5.60 5.03
CA GLN A 27 9.35 4.34 4.43
C GLN A 27 8.17 4.49 3.48
N ILE A 28 7.20 5.36 3.80
CA ILE A 28 6.11 5.73 2.88
C ILE A 28 6.68 6.36 1.62
N GLU A 29 7.63 7.29 1.75
CA GLU A 29 8.30 7.92 0.61
C GLU A 29 8.97 6.88 -0.29
N ARG A 30 9.78 5.98 0.29
CA ARG A 30 10.43 4.90 -0.47
C ARG A 30 9.44 3.95 -1.13
N TRP A 31 8.34 3.62 -0.44
CA TRP A 31 7.30 2.76 -0.99
C TRP A 31 6.59 3.44 -2.16
N CYS A 32 6.23 4.72 -2.05
CA CYS A 32 5.61 5.48 -3.15
C CYS A 32 6.50 5.47 -4.39
N TYR A 33 7.81 5.71 -4.25
CA TYR A 33 8.72 5.64 -5.40
C TYR A 33 8.79 4.24 -6.01
N ALA A 34 8.85 3.18 -5.21
CA ALA A 34 8.83 1.81 -5.70
C ALA A 34 7.49 1.44 -6.38
N SER A 35 6.41 2.07 -5.93
CA SER A 35 5.04 1.86 -6.41
C SER A 35 4.52 3.06 -7.21
N TRP A 36 5.40 3.77 -7.92
CA TRP A 36 5.11 5.05 -8.57
C TRP A 36 3.81 5.03 -9.40
N ARG A 37 3.68 4.00 -10.26
CA ARG A 37 2.52 3.83 -11.15
C ARG A 37 1.20 3.68 -10.39
N LEU A 38 1.24 3.11 -9.18
CA LEU A 38 0.07 2.86 -8.35
C LEU A 38 -0.52 4.20 -7.92
N HIS A 39 0.24 5.02 -7.19
CA HIS A 39 -0.29 6.29 -6.69
C HIS A 39 -0.51 7.32 -7.82
N GLN A 40 0.28 7.32 -8.90
CA GLN A 40 0.07 8.27 -10.00
C GLN A 40 -1.30 8.10 -10.69
N ARG A 41 -1.82 6.87 -10.79
CA ARG A 41 -3.11 6.56 -11.43
C ARG A 41 -4.30 6.57 -10.48
N SER A 42 -4.05 6.59 -9.18
CA SER A 42 -5.05 6.43 -8.11
C SER A 42 -6.06 7.56 -8.01
N GLY A 43 -5.67 8.77 -8.44
CA GLY A 43 -6.42 10.00 -8.17
C GLY A 43 -6.70 10.22 -6.67
N ARG A 44 -7.51 11.23 -6.34
CA ARG A 44 -7.79 11.62 -4.95
C ARG A 44 -8.41 10.49 -4.12
N LYS A 45 -9.34 9.71 -4.70
CA LYS A 45 -10.00 8.60 -3.99
C LYS A 45 -9.00 7.49 -3.63
N GLY A 46 -8.14 7.09 -4.56
CA GLY A 46 -7.13 6.08 -4.29
C GLY A 46 -6.04 6.59 -3.34
N HIS A 47 -5.68 7.88 -3.39
CA HIS A 47 -4.78 8.48 -2.39
C HIS A 47 -5.37 8.46 -0.98
N ASN A 48 -6.65 8.80 -0.83
CA ASN A 48 -7.34 8.72 0.47
C ASN A 48 -7.39 7.27 0.99
N PHE A 49 -7.66 6.31 0.10
CA PHE A 49 -7.66 4.90 0.46
C PHE A 49 -6.26 4.43 0.89
N LEU A 50 -5.22 4.80 0.16
CA LEU A 50 -3.83 4.51 0.49
C LEU A 50 -3.44 5.09 1.85
N ALA A 51 -3.80 6.35 2.12
CA ALA A 51 -3.55 6.98 3.41
C ALA A 51 -4.24 6.20 4.55
N ARG A 52 -5.48 5.73 4.33
CA ARG A 52 -6.21 4.89 5.29
C ARG A 52 -5.52 3.53 5.53
N VAL A 53 -5.01 2.91 4.48
CA VAL A 53 -4.23 1.66 4.59
C VAL A 53 -2.95 1.91 5.39
N LEU A 54 -2.22 2.97 5.07
CA LEU A 54 -0.94 3.31 5.72
C LEU A 54 -1.11 3.79 7.17
N SER A 55 -2.28 4.30 7.57
CA SER A 55 -2.60 4.60 8.98
C SER A 55 -2.88 3.35 9.82
N SER A 56 -2.99 2.17 9.21
CA SER A 56 -3.34 0.94 9.91
C SER A 56 -2.11 0.36 10.61
N GLU A 57 -2.18 0.14 11.93
CA GLU A 57 -1.02 -0.36 12.70
C GLU A 57 -0.54 -1.75 12.27
N ASP A 58 -1.45 -2.60 11.77
CA ASP A 58 -1.08 -3.91 11.21
C ASP A 58 -0.27 -3.83 9.89
N CYS A 59 -0.16 -2.64 9.27
CA CYS A 59 0.76 -2.39 8.16
C CYS A 59 2.17 -2.05 8.64
N TRP A 60 2.39 -1.99 9.95
CA TRP A 60 3.67 -1.66 10.56
C TRP A 60 4.10 -2.79 11.49
N LYS A 61 5.35 -3.22 11.35
CA LYS A 61 5.97 -4.24 12.20
C LYS A 61 7.08 -3.60 13.01
N GLU A 62 7.01 -3.74 14.32
CA GLU A 62 8.16 -3.43 15.17
C GLU A 62 9.31 -4.38 14.83
N ILE A 63 10.51 -3.83 14.76
CA ILE A 63 11.72 -4.57 14.44
C ILE A 63 12.86 -4.12 15.35
N ASP A 64 13.70 -5.08 15.75
CA ASP A 64 14.96 -4.78 16.42
C ASP A 64 15.92 -4.15 15.40
N GLY A 65 16.03 -2.83 15.41
CA GLY A 65 16.89 -2.10 14.49
C GLY A 65 16.79 -0.58 14.61
N LEU A 66 17.68 0.12 13.90
CA LEU A 66 17.85 1.58 13.97
C LEU A 66 16.55 2.38 13.76
N HIS A 67 15.59 1.82 13.01
CA HIS A 67 14.34 2.50 12.68
C HIS A 67 13.15 2.10 13.57
N GLY A 68 13.29 1.07 14.42
CA GLY A 68 12.27 0.55 15.34
C GLY A 68 11.01 -0.04 14.71
N VAL A 69 10.71 0.32 13.46
CA VAL A 69 9.51 -0.09 12.72
C VAL A 69 9.81 -0.31 11.24
N LYS A 70 9.06 -1.20 10.61
CA LYS A 70 9.14 -1.50 9.18
C LYS A 70 7.74 -1.57 8.57
N LEU A 71 7.58 -1.00 7.38
CA LEU A 71 6.34 -1.15 6.60
C LEU A 71 6.19 -2.61 6.14
N ASP A 72 5.11 -3.24 6.55
CA ASP A 72 4.72 -4.57 6.09
C ASP A 72 4.02 -4.47 4.73
N ARG A 73 4.82 -4.67 3.68
CA ARG A 73 4.34 -4.62 2.30
C ARG A 73 3.30 -5.69 1.98
N GLN A 74 3.35 -6.85 2.63
CA GLN A 74 2.36 -7.90 2.41
C GLN A 74 1.02 -7.48 3.00
N MET A 75 1.01 -6.94 4.23
CA MET A 75 -0.22 -6.45 4.84
C MET A 75 -0.82 -5.25 4.10
N VAL A 76 0.03 -4.33 3.64
CA VAL A 76 -0.40 -3.24 2.74
C VAL A 76 -1.03 -3.82 1.48
N GLY A 77 -0.36 -4.76 0.81
CA GLY A 77 -0.88 -5.42 -0.38
C GLY A 77 -2.23 -6.08 -0.15
N LYS A 78 -2.38 -6.85 0.94
CA LYS A 78 -3.63 -7.54 1.30
C LYS A 78 -4.80 -6.57 1.44
N LYS A 79 -4.58 -5.42 2.10
CA LYS A 79 -5.61 -4.38 2.22
C LYS A 79 -5.92 -3.68 0.90
N LEU A 80 -4.93 -3.52 0.02
CA LEU A 80 -5.13 -2.88 -1.28
C LEU A 80 -5.88 -3.77 -2.28
N ILE A 81 -5.87 -5.10 -2.11
CA ILE A 81 -6.62 -6.03 -2.96
C ILE A 81 -7.97 -6.45 -2.37
N ALA A 82 -8.21 -6.15 -1.09
CA ALA A 82 -9.44 -6.50 -0.40
C ALA A 82 -10.69 -5.95 -1.12
N PRO A 83 -11.86 -6.58 -0.97
CA PRO A 83 -13.08 -6.18 -1.69
C PRO A 83 -13.46 -4.71 -1.51
N ASP A 84 -13.20 -4.13 -0.34
CA ASP A 84 -13.47 -2.74 0.01
C ASP A 84 -12.65 -1.72 -0.79
N SER A 85 -11.53 -2.15 -1.39
CA SER A 85 -10.75 -1.35 -2.34
C SER A 85 -11.48 -1.14 -3.69
N GLY A 86 -12.56 -1.88 -3.95
CA GLY A 86 -13.29 -1.82 -5.22
C GLY A 86 -12.35 -2.04 -6.41
N ASN A 87 -12.48 -1.20 -7.45
CA ASN A 87 -11.61 -1.20 -8.63
C ASN A 87 -10.61 -0.02 -8.61
N LEU A 88 -10.24 0.46 -7.40
CA LEU A 88 -9.32 1.59 -7.27
C LEU A 88 -7.92 1.27 -7.81
N PHE A 89 -7.55 -0.01 -7.82
CA PHE A 89 -6.23 -0.46 -8.23
C PHE A 89 -6.29 -1.75 -9.04
N ASP A 90 -5.22 -2.03 -9.79
CA ASP A 90 -4.99 -3.33 -10.40
C ASP A 90 -4.58 -4.32 -9.31
N LYS A 91 -5.55 -5.10 -8.83
CA LYS A 91 -5.36 -6.04 -7.72
C LYS A 91 -4.33 -7.12 -8.04
N TYR A 92 -4.28 -7.57 -9.30
CA TYR A 92 -3.34 -8.61 -9.71
C TYR A 92 -1.90 -8.08 -9.73
N ASP A 93 -1.68 -6.89 -10.30
CA ASP A 93 -0.36 -6.23 -10.26
C ASP A 93 0.11 -5.96 -8.82
N ILE A 94 -0.80 -5.55 -7.92
CA ILE A 94 -0.48 -5.37 -6.50
C ILE A 94 -0.09 -6.68 -5.83
N ALA A 95 -0.90 -7.74 -6.02
CA ALA A 95 -0.66 -9.04 -5.41
C ALA A 95 0.72 -9.60 -5.83
N CYS A 96 1.07 -9.46 -7.11
CA CYS A 96 2.39 -9.81 -7.63
C CYS A 96 3.51 -8.99 -6.97
N LYS A 97 3.39 -7.66 -6.90
CA LYS A 97 4.42 -6.78 -6.30
C LYS A 97 4.61 -7.00 -4.80
N CYS A 98 3.57 -7.45 -4.11
CA CYS A 98 3.59 -7.72 -2.69
C CYS A 98 3.84 -9.20 -2.36
N CYS A 99 4.08 -10.05 -3.36
CA CYS A 99 4.32 -11.49 -3.21
C CYS A 99 3.21 -12.19 -2.40
N LEU A 100 1.95 -11.96 -2.79
CA LEU A 100 0.76 -12.55 -2.16
C LEU A 100 0.32 -13.80 -2.93
N GLU A 101 1.08 -14.88 -2.82
CA GLU A 101 0.95 -16.06 -3.68
C GLU A 101 -0.47 -16.67 -3.71
N GLU A 102 -1.08 -16.85 -2.55
CA GLU A 102 -2.45 -17.38 -2.43
C GLU A 102 -3.47 -16.46 -3.11
N ASP A 103 -3.33 -15.14 -2.90
CA ASP A 103 -4.21 -14.14 -3.49
C ASP A 103 -4.02 -14.02 -5.02
N ILE A 104 -2.79 -14.19 -5.52
CA ILE A 104 -2.50 -14.21 -6.97
C ILE A 104 -3.29 -15.35 -7.64
N ILE A 105 -3.28 -16.54 -7.05
CA ILE A 105 -4.02 -17.71 -7.56
C ILE A 105 -5.52 -17.43 -7.53
N ALA A 106 -6.03 -16.92 -6.41
CA ALA A 106 -7.45 -16.61 -6.26
C ALA A 106 -7.94 -15.59 -7.31
N LEU A 107 -7.20 -14.48 -7.48
CA LEU A 107 -7.50 -13.43 -8.46
C LEU A 107 -7.45 -13.96 -9.90
N PHE A 108 -6.50 -14.85 -10.20
CA PHE A 108 -6.40 -15.47 -11.51
C PHE A 108 -7.62 -16.37 -11.81
N GLU A 109 -8.01 -17.23 -10.86
CA GLU A 109 -9.15 -18.13 -11.03
C GLU A 109 -10.49 -17.38 -11.11
N GLU A 110 -10.67 -16.29 -10.35
CA GLU A 110 -11.84 -15.42 -10.45
C GLU A 110 -11.96 -14.83 -11.87
N ARG A 111 -10.87 -14.27 -12.39
CA ARG A 111 -10.84 -13.71 -13.75
C ARG A 111 -11.13 -14.77 -14.82
N LYS A 112 -10.59 -15.97 -14.66
CA LYS A 112 -10.82 -17.09 -15.58
C LYS A 112 -12.30 -17.50 -15.63
N LYS A 113 -12.96 -17.57 -14.46
CA LYS A 113 -14.41 -17.86 -14.37
C LYS A 113 -15.24 -16.79 -15.08
N GLY A 114 -14.91 -15.52 -14.87
CA GLY A 114 -15.62 -14.40 -15.53
C GLY A 114 -15.45 -14.35 -17.05
N LEU A 115 -14.37 -14.90 -17.60
CA LEU A 115 -14.15 -15.00 -19.05
C LEU A 115 -14.81 -16.22 -19.69
N SER A 116 -15.24 -17.19 -18.87
CA SER A 116 -15.85 -18.45 -19.32
C SER A 116 -17.37 -18.44 -19.17
N ALA A 117 -17.95 -17.34 -18.68
CA ALA A 117 -19.38 -17.10 -18.48
C ALA A 117 -19.90 -16.10 -19.53
#